data_AF-A0A839S3R0-F1
#
_entry.id   AF-A0A839S3R0-F1
#
_cell.length_a   1.000
_cell.length_b   1.000
_cell.length_c   1.000
_cell.angle_alpha   90.00
_cell.angle_beta   90.00
_cell.angle_gamma   90.00
#
_symmetry.space_group_name_H-M   'P 1'
#
loop_
_entity.id
_entity.type
_entity.pdbx_description
1 polymer ?
#
loop_
_entity_poly.entity_id
_entity_poly.type
_entity_poly.pdbx_seq_one_letter_code
_entity_poly.pdbx_strand_id
1 'polypeptide(L)'
;MRLVRFSTRPAQISPDIRAALTSLGRGDDRTGGIGLVGVQPPETDAPVDAVVVTAHGVVVVVGVDLPDPAIRLEAPLHGVWKADDWPLARGEGGSGPDAGNPAEDALALSEQVAQRVRTTAGSTELAVGTVIAVGPFVEHVDQPAAELSGPVRIVYPTSTSLLASIVSLSSTPRPLTVAQARAVITALSPDTELDDDTLAGEGFAAGDAASTHPTTDVADSTDAADPLTDDADTEALDHTPRPSSPQPASPQPAPERPDSASSAANPDAAAGPMTTSPTPTSPTAPVGTTTPQPGAPRTETSAAGTPGTAVPAAAPVPVPVPVPVPVPVPGTTTVAANPSDSPSARAAAPATSTASGPAGAPQPLTAREAQTGGAATSAGTAAPWQAPRPPARPTPRASAPPTPQAGRPLPQAGAGRQPHAVPGAAAGAAAVPAPGGPARPARWRRLSAQTWRWIAAGAAFVVAVVVIITFTAMSGGDTDGGPVRTSAGGLEFTQRAAQLTEECADHAVGDLSVALADGGCTELRRGSFTTTVRGTDVAVSVAALTFTDRQAAQRFLEVADTPGTGTIRDLATTSGRWAPPPPDWSGAAYVSDLEGSTVRLVLASPRDRAPAESPEVTEAAEAALGLVKLND
;
A
#
# COMPACT_ATOMS: atom_id res chain seq x y z
N MET A 1 -13.26 -0.49 -10.29
CA MET A 1 -13.32 0.98 -10.25
C MET A 1 -12.91 1.64 -11.57
N ARG A 2 -13.81 2.47 -12.11
CA ARG A 2 -13.54 3.38 -13.24
C ARG A 2 -13.22 4.78 -12.72
N LEU A 3 -12.19 5.43 -13.28
CA LEU A 3 -11.79 6.78 -12.88
C LEU A 3 -12.16 7.83 -13.93
N VAL A 4 -12.76 8.93 -13.48
CA VAL A 4 -12.97 10.16 -14.25
C VAL A 4 -12.00 11.21 -13.68
N ARG A 5 -11.12 11.72 -14.52
CA ARG A 5 -9.99 12.56 -14.09
C ARG A 5 -10.21 14.02 -14.49
N PHE A 6 -10.06 14.91 -13.52
CA PHE A 6 -10.02 16.36 -13.71
C PHE A 6 -8.57 16.87 -13.59
N SER A 7 -8.31 18.07 -14.11
CA SER A 7 -6.95 18.64 -14.19
C SER A 7 -6.45 19.25 -12.88
N THR A 8 -7.34 19.56 -11.95
CA THR A 8 -7.05 20.16 -10.65
C THR A 8 -6.29 19.21 -9.73
N ARG A 9 -5.46 19.79 -8.87
CA ARG A 9 -4.68 19.12 -7.82
C ARG A 9 -4.69 20.03 -6.59
N PRO A 10 -5.64 19.85 -5.66
CA PRO A 10 -5.75 20.74 -4.50
C PRO A 10 -4.57 20.59 -3.53
N ALA A 11 -3.96 19.41 -3.46
CA ALA A 11 -2.85 19.10 -2.55
C ALA A 11 -1.62 18.58 -3.30
N GLN A 12 -0.43 18.70 -2.70
CA GLN A 12 0.79 18.08 -3.23
C GLN A 12 0.68 16.56 -3.24
N ILE A 13 -0.07 15.98 -2.29
CA ILE A 13 -0.34 14.54 -2.20
C ILE A 13 -1.38 14.01 -3.22
N SER A 14 -2.06 14.88 -3.97
CA SER A 14 -3.06 14.46 -4.98
C SER A 14 -2.54 13.43 -6.02
N PRO A 15 -1.29 13.49 -6.51
CA PRO A 15 -0.73 12.47 -7.41
C PRO A 15 -0.72 11.06 -6.81
N ASP A 16 -0.41 10.94 -5.51
CA ASP A 16 -0.32 9.64 -4.84
C ASP A 16 -1.73 9.06 -4.62
N ILE A 17 -2.69 9.90 -4.23
CA ILE A 17 -4.12 9.53 -4.16
C ILE A 17 -4.58 9.00 -5.52
N ARG A 18 -4.24 9.70 -6.60
CA ARG A 18 -4.59 9.29 -7.97
C ARG A 18 -3.93 7.97 -8.35
N ALA A 19 -2.66 7.78 -8.01
CA ALA A 19 -1.92 6.55 -8.29
C ALA A 19 -2.56 5.36 -7.55
N ALA A 20 -2.81 5.52 -6.25
CA ALA A 20 -3.44 4.53 -5.39
C ALA A 20 -4.88 4.18 -5.81
N LEU A 21 -5.67 5.14 -6.31
CA LEU A 21 -7.01 4.84 -6.86
C LEU A 21 -6.92 4.13 -8.22
N THR A 22 -5.90 4.43 -9.03
CA THR A 22 -5.71 3.80 -10.35
C THR A 22 -5.32 2.33 -10.21
N SER A 23 -4.58 1.96 -9.16
CA SER A 23 -4.15 0.58 -8.89
C SER A 23 -5.27 -0.32 -8.33
N LEU A 24 -6.42 0.22 -7.92
CA LEU A 24 -7.55 -0.58 -7.42
C LEU A 24 -8.23 -1.43 -8.50
N GLY A 25 -7.91 -1.21 -9.78
CA GLY A 25 -8.43 -1.99 -10.89
C GLY A 25 -9.90 -1.70 -11.24
N ARG A 26 -10.44 -2.40 -12.25
CA ARG A 26 -11.83 -2.27 -12.74
C ARG A 26 -12.70 -3.44 -12.26
N GLY A 27 -14.01 -3.21 -12.13
CA GLY A 27 -15.00 -4.30 -12.07
C GLY A 27 -14.89 -5.30 -10.92
N ASP A 28 -15.57 -6.43 -11.12
CA ASP A 28 -16.11 -7.42 -10.18
C ASP A 28 -15.13 -8.06 -9.18
N ASP A 29 -13.82 -7.83 -9.34
CA ASP A 29 -12.80 -8.61 -8.65
C ASP A 29 -12.47 -8.12 -7.24
N ARG A 30 -12.61 -6.82 -6.92
CA ARG A 30 -12.21 -6.29 -5.59
C ARG A 30 -13.07 -5.17 -5.00
N THR A 31 -13.43 -4.12 -5.76
CA THR A 31 -14.43 -3.10 -5.36
C THR A 31 -14.89 -2.32 -6.61
N GLY A 32 -16.12 -2.59 -7.06
CA GLY A 32 -16.73 -1.82 -8.15
C GLY A 32 -16.99 -0.36 -7.75
N GLY A 33 -17.02 0.56 -8.72
CA GLY A 33 -17.44 1.94 -8.49
C GLY A 33 -16.85 2.97 -9.44
N ILE A 34 -17.18 4.24 -9.21
CA ILE A 34 -16.70 5.41 -9.96
C ILE A 34 -15.87 6.31 -9.04
N GLY A 35 -14.63 6.60 -9.41
CA GLY A 35 -13.80 7.61 -8.75
C GLY A 35 -13.71 8.90 -9.56
N LEU A 36 -14.18 10.02 -9.00
CA LEU A 36 -14.09 11.36 -9.57
C LEU A 36 -12.85 12.07 -8.98
N VAL A 37 -11.72 12.10 -9.70
CA VAL A 37 -10.42 12.58 -9.18
C VAL A 37 -10.17 14.04 -9.56
N GLY A 38 -10.06 14.93 -8.57
CA GLY A 38 -9.93 16.37 -8.76
C GLY A 38 -11.28 17.07 -9.01
N VAL A 39 -12.40 16.47 -8.64
CA VAL A 39 -13.71 17.08 -8.90
C VAL A 39 -13.91 18.34 -8.06
N GLN A 40 -14.52 19.37 -8.64
CA GLN A 40 -15.00 20.54 -7.90
C GLN A 40 -16.53 20.52 -7.92
N PRO A 41 -17.18 20.03 -6.85
CA PRO A 41 -18.63 20.04 -6.76
C PRO A 41 -19.19 21.45 -6.90
N PRO A 42 -20.33 21.64 -7.59
CA PRO A 42 -21.01 22.92 -7.60
C PRO A 42 -21.29 23.38 -6.17
N GLU A 43 -21.18 24.68 -5.90
CA GLU A 43 -21.32 25.32 -4.57
C GLU A 43 -20.15 25.11 -3.60
N THR A 44 -19.12 24.35 -3.98
CA THR A 44 -17.87 24.33 -3.22
C THR A 44 -16.84 25.27 -3.84
N ASP A 45 -16.23 26.12 -3.02
CA ASP A 45 -15.20 27.06 -3.48
C ASP A 45 -13.84 26.38 -3.75
N ALA A 46 -13.69 25.12 -3.34
CA ALA A 46 -12.45 24.37 -3.46
C ALA A 46 -12.66 23.00 -4.15
N PRO A 47 -11.75 22.57 -5.04
CA PRO A 47 -11.75 21.21 -5.57
C PRO A 47 -11.38 20.20 -4.48
N VAL A 48 -11.88 18.97 -4.64
CA VAL A 48 -11.63 17.81 -3.79
C VAL A 48 -10.68 16.86 -4.50
N ASP A 49 -9.76 16.21 -3.78
CA ASP A 49 -8.80 15.28 -4.37
C ASP A 49 -9.47 14.10 -5.07
N ALA A 50 -10.45 13.47 -4.41
CA ALA A 50 -11.33 12.51 -5.08
C ALA A 50 -12.68 12.34 -4.36
N VAL A 51 -13.70 11.94 -5.13
CA VAL A 51 -14.94 11.37 -4.58
C VAL A 51 -15.16 10.00 -5.19
N VAL A 52 -15.25 8.97 -4.34
CA VAL A 52 -15.43 7.57 -4.74
C VAL A 52 -16.87 7.16 -4.47
N VAL A 53 -17.62 6.85 -5.52
CA VAL A 53 -18.99 6.35 -5.47
C VAL A 53 -18.95 4.84 -5.69
N THR A 54 -19.32 4.06 -4.68
CA THR A 54 -19.40 2.59 -4.76
C THR A 54 -20.84 2.14 -4.68
N ALA A 55 -21.12 0.86 -4.94
CA ALA A 55 -22.46 0.30 -4.75
C ALA A 55 -22.96 0.44 -3.30
N HIS A 56 -22.07 0.54 -2.30
CA HIS A 56 -22.44 0.49 -0.87
C HIS A 56 -22.18 1.81 -0.12
N GLY A 57 -21.86 2.90 -0.82
CA GLY A 57 -21.63 4.18 -0.17
C GLY A 57 -20.82 5.14 -1.02
N VAL A 58 -20.58 6.32 -0.46
CA VAL A 58 -19.74 7.36 -1.06
C VAL A 58 -18.61 7.71 -0.10
N VAL A 59 -17.40 7.84 -0.61
CA VAL A 59 -16.22 8.19 0.17
C VAL A 59 -15.58 9.43 -0.41
N VAL A 60 -15.46 10.47 0.40
CA VAL A 60 -14.78 11.73 0.04
C VAL A 60 -13.32 11.60 0.46
N VAL A 61 -12.39 11.78 -0.47
CA VAL A 61 -10.95 11.74 -0.18
C VAL A 61 -10.40 13.16 -0.29
N VAL A 62 -9.77 13.65 0.78
CA VAL A 62 -9.16 14.98 0.84
C VAL A 62 -7.70 14.84 1.27
N GLY A 63 -6.80 15.45 0.51
CA GLY A 63 -5.37 15.50 0.77
C GLY A 63 -5.02 16.56 1.82
N VAL A 64 -4.16 16.20 2.76
CA VAL A 64 -3.55 17.13 3.73
C VAL A 64 -2.04 17.02 3.58
N ASP A 65 -1.42 18.13 3.15
CA ASP A 65 0.02 18.21 3.00
C ASP A 65 0.69 18.50 4.35
N LEU A 66 1.62 17.63 4.73
CA LEU A 66 2.52 17.80 5.85
C LEU A 66 3.73 18.64 5.40
N PRO A 67 4.33 19.44 6.30
CA PRO A 67 5.50 20.26 5.96
C PRO A 67 6.72 19.40 5.62
N ASP A 68 6.88 18.27 6.31
CA ASP A 68 7.99 17.34 6.17
C ASP A 68 7.46 15.89 6.18
N PRO A 69 8.16 14.93 5.54
CA PRO A 69 7.92 13.50 5.75
C PRO A 69 8.01 13.11 7.23
N ALA A 70 7.23 12.12 7.66
CA ALA A 70 7.22 11.62 9.04
C ALA A 70 7.38 10.10 9.08
N ILE A 71 8.06 9.58 10.11
CA ILE A 71 8.05 8.13 10.38
C ILE A 71 6.74 7.76 11.06
N ARG A 72 6.31 8.56 12.04
CA ARG A 72 5.05 8.34 12.77
C ARG A 72 4.25 9.63 12.84
N LEU A 73 2.97 9.54 12.49
CA LEU A 73 2.01 10.64 12.60
C LEU A 73 0.91 10.25 13.60
N GLU A 74 0.85 10.92 14.75
CA GLU A 74 -0.31 10.88 15.64
C GLU A 74 -1.33 11.90 15.14
N ALA A 75 -2.45 11.41 14.60
CA ALA A 75 -3.43 12.24 13.91
C ALA A 75 -4.84 12.05 14.49
N PRO A 76 -5.15 12.63 15.66
CA PRO A 76 -6.52 12.64 16.16
C PRO A 76 -7.42 13.54 15.29
N LEU A 77 -8.70 13.21 15.18
CA LEU A 77 -9.69 14.05 14.50
C LEU A 77 -9.86 15.40 15.19
N HIS A 78 -9.54 15.47 16.48
CA HIS A 78 -9.61 16.68 17.28
C HIS A 78 -8.31 16.90 18.06
N GLY A 79 -7.84 18.15 18.08
CA GLY A 79 -6.60 18.53 18.75
C GLY A 79 -5.39 18.54 17.83
N VAL A 80 -4.22 18.62 18.43
CA VAL A 80 -2.96 18.86 17.72
C VAL A 80 -2.38 17.55 17.20
N TRP A 81 -2.10 17.51 15.90
CA TRP A 81 -1.36 16.39 15.29
C TRP A 81 0.10 16.43 15.71
N LYS A 82 0.75 15.26 15.80
CA LYS A 82 2.19 15.17 16.03
C LYS A 82 2.88 14.35 14.96
N ALA A 83 3.94 14.87 14.37
CA ALA A 83 4.86 14.13 13.53
C ALA A 83 6.13 13.84 14.34
N ASP A 84 6.49 12.56 14.47
CA ASP A 84 7.69 12.10 15.19
C ASP A 84 7.79 12.70 16.61
N ASP A 85 6.67 12.68 17.34
CA ASP A 85 6.45 13.25 18.68
C ASP A 85 6.47 14.80 18.76
N TRP A 86 6.61 15.50 17.63
CA TRP A 86 6.57 16.96 17.56
C TRP A 86 5.21 17.48 17.09
N PRO A 87 4.57 18.43 17.81
CA PRO A 87 3.31 19.00 17.39
C PRO A 87 3.46 19.72 16.04
N LEU A 88 2.58 19.40 15.10
CA LEU A 88 2.50 20.08 13.82
C LEU A 88 1.83 21.44 14.01
N ALA A 89 2.62 22.50 13.87
CA ALA A 89 2.08 23.84 13.74
C ALA A 89 1.57 24.03 12.31
N ARG A 90 0.39 24.64 12.16
CA ARG A 90 -0.05 25.14 10.85
C ARG A 90 0.96 26.20 10.36
N GLY A 91 1.24 26.19 9.05
CA GLY A 91 2.36 26.89 8.38
C GLY A 91 2.58 28.39 8.70
N GLU A 92 3.71 28.89 8.18
CA GLU A 92 4.52 30.04 8.61
C GLU A 92 3.80 31.21 9.32
N GLY A 93 3.95 31.25 10.64
CA GLY A 93 3.63 32.39 11.51
C GLY A 93 3.00 31.97 12.85
N GLY A 94 2.42 30.78 12.92
CA GLY A 94 1.66 30.30 14.07
C GLY A 94 2.38 29.26 14.93
N SER A 95 3.61 29.50 15.39
CA SER A 95 4.25 28.67 16.44
C SER A 95 3.64 28.91 17.83
N GLY A 96 2.35 29.26 17.88
CA GLY A 96 1.59 29.46 19.10
C GLY A 96 0.86 28.19 19.54
N PRO A 97 0.41 28.12 20.80
CA PRO A 97 -0.43 27.03 21.31
C PRO A 97 -1.78 26.90 20.60
N ASP A 98 -2.13 27.84 19.71
CA ASP A 98 -3.36 27.89 18.93
C ASP A 98 -3.20 27.34 17.50
N ALA A 99 -2.15 26.55 17.24
CA ALA A 99 -2.03 25.83 15.97
C ALA A 99 -3.22 24.85 15.82
N GLY A 100 -4.21 25.26 15.03
CA GLY A 100 -5.41 24.47 14.75
C GLY A 100 -5.09 23.13 14.09
N ASN A 101 -6.03 22.20 14.15
CA ASN A 101 -5.84 20.86 13.61
C ASN A 101 -5.65 20.94 12.07
N PRO A 102 -4.58 20.36 11.49
CA PRO A 102 -4.37 20.33 10.04
C PRO A 102 -5.55 19.76 9.23
N ALA A 103 -6.38 18.91 9.83
CA ALA A 103 -7.56 18.31 9.21
C ALA A 103 -8.82 19.18 9.20
N GLU A 104 -8.85 20.33 9.88
CA GLU A 104 -10.09 21.13 10.04
C GLU A 104 -10.74 21.51 8.70
N ASP A 105 -9.95 22.05 7.76
CA ASP A 105 -10.47 22.45 6.45
C ASP A 105 -10.89 21.24 5.61
N ALA A 106 -10.14 20.14 5.70
CA ALA A 106 -10.45 18.90 5.00
C ALA A 106 -11.77 18.29 5.50
N LEU A 107 -11.98 18.30 6.81
CA LEU A 107 -13.23 17.85 7.43
C LEU A 107 -14.40 18.75 7.02
N ALA A 108 -14.23 20.07 7.08
CA ALA A 108 -15.26 21.03 6.69
C ALA A 108 -15.64 20.89 5.21
N LEU A 109 -14.66 20.76 4.31
CA LEU A 109 -14.89 20.50 2.89
C LEU A 109 -15.60 19.17 2.69
N SER A 110 -15.17 18.11 3.38
CA SER A 110 -15.80 16.79 3.26
C SER A 110 -17.26 16.77 3.70
N GLU A 111 -17.62 17.51 4.76
CA GLU A 111 -19.00 17.58 5.24
C GLU A 111 -19.90 18.34 4.26
N GLN A 112 -19.41 19.39 3.60
CA GLN A 112 -20.15 20.09 2.55
C GLN A 112 -20.49 19.14 1.38
N VAL A 113 -19.48 18.37 0.93
CA VAL A 113 -19.66 17.37 -0.12
C VAL A 113 -20.62 16.27 0.33
N ALA A 114 -20.46 15.77 1.56
CA ALA A 114 -21.31 14.72 2.10
C ALA A 114 -22.78 15.16 2.20
N GLN A 115 -23.02 16.39 2.65
CA GLN A 115 -24.37 16.94 2.74
C GLN A 115 -25.03 17.06 1.36
N ARG A 116 -24.26 17.46 0.34
CA ARG A 116 -24.74 17.48 -1.06
C ARG A 116 -25.11 16.08 -1.54
N VAL A 117 -24.22 15.10 -1.34
CA VAL A 117 -24.46 13.70 -1.73
C VAL A 117 -25.73 13.13 -1.08
N ARG A 118 -25.90 13.32 0.24
CA ARG A 118 -27.10 12.85 0.97
C ARG A 118 -28.37 13.52 0.43
N THR A 119 -28.32 14.83 0.16
CA THR A 119 -29.46 15.60 -0.36
C THR A 119 -29.86 15.11 -1.75
N THR A 120 -28.89 14.90 -2.64
CA THR A 120 -29.13 14.42 -4.01
C THR A 120 -29.63 12.98 -4.06
N ALA A 121 -29.04 12.08 -3.27
CA ALA A 121 -29.42 10.67 -3.27
C ALA A 121 -30.84 10.45 -2.71
N GLY A 122 -31.42 11.45 -2.03
CA GLY A 122 -32.74 11.36 -1.41
C GLY A 122 -32.81 10.30 -0.30
N SER A 123 -31.66 9.87 0.23
CA SER A 123 -31.55 8.81 1.24
C SER A 123 -30.65 9.26 2.37
N THR A 124 -31.21 9.29 3.58
CA THR A 124 -30.45 9.50 4.82
C THR A 124 -29.68 8.26 5.25
N GLU A 125 -29.95 7.09 4.64
CA GLU A 125 -29.28 5.82 4.95
C GLU A 125 -28.01 5.58 4.11
N LEU A 126 -27.76 6.45 3.13
CA LEU A 126 -26.55 6.37 2.32
C LEU A 126 -25.33 6.66 3.20
N ALA A 127 -24.44 5.68 3.31
CA ALA A 127 -23.18 5.82 4.02
C ALA A 127 -22.29 6.79 3.24
N VAL A 128 -21.91 7.88 3.90
CA VAL A 128 -20.92 8.81 3.39
C VAL A 128 -19.78 8.91 4.38
N GLY A 129 -18.60 8.47 3.97
CA GLY A 129 -17.38 8.52 4.78
C GLY A 129 -16.35 9.51 4.21
N THR A 130 -15.36 9.84 5.04
CA THR A 130 -14.24 10.72 4.68
C THR A 130 -12.91 9.99 4.88
N VAL A 131 -12.03 10.10 3.89
CA VAL A 131 -10.63 9.72 4.01
C VAL A 131 -9.77 10.97 3.94
N ILE A 132 -8.97 11.20 4.97
CA ILE A 132 -7.95 12.25 4.99
C ILE A 132 -6.62 11.59 4.60
N ALA A 133 -6.18 11.85 3.37
CA ALA A 133 -4.95 11.33 2.83
C ALA A 133 -3.78 12.27 3.18
N VAL A 134 -2.82 11.81 3.97
CA VAL A 134 -1.68 12.62 4.43
C VAL A 134 -0.42 12.33 3.61
N GLY A 135 0.46 13.31 3.41
CA GLY A 135 1.73 13.14 2.69
C GLY A 135 2.67 14.33 2.87
N PRO A 136 3.90 14.36 2.31
CA PRO A 136 4.35 13.59 1.14
C PRO A 136 4.74 12.13 1.42
N PHE A 137 5.20 11.81 2.64
CA PHE A 137 5.43 10.42 3.05
C PHE A 137 5.19 10.28 4.55
N VAL A 138 4.41 9.26 4.93
CA VAL A 138 4.22 8.87 6.31
C VAL A 138 4.33 7.36 6.41
N GLU A 139 5.29 6.85 7.19
CA GLU A 139 5.46 5.40 7.33
C GLU A 139 4.32 4.79 8.15
N HIS A 140 3.96 5.44 9.28
CA HIS A 140 2.90 4.98 10.18
C HIS A 140 1.96 6.12 10.57
N VAL A 141 0.65 5.90 10.39
CA VAL A 141 -0.40 6.82 10.85
C VAL A 141 -1.12 6.19 12.03
N ASP A 142 -1.13 6.90 13.16
CA ASP A 142 -1.78 6.50 14.41
C ASP A 142 -3.01 7.38 14.65
N GLN A 143 -4.18 6.86 14.28
CA GLN A 143 -5.47 7.46 14.60
C GLN A 143 -6.03 6.79 15.88
N PRO A 144 -6.45 7.55 16.90
CA PRO A 144 -6.98 6.98 18.14
C PRO A 144 -8.08 5.94 17.89
N ALA A 145 -7.97 4.78 18.52
CA ALA A 145 -8.89 3.65 18.29
C ALA A 145 -10.37 3.98 18.55
N ALA A 146 -10.66 4.92 19.45
CA ALA A 146 -12.02 5.41 19.71
C ALA A 146 -12.66 6.08 18.48
N GLU A 147 -11.85 6.73 17.64
CA GLU A 147 -12.30 7.47 16.46
C GLU A 147 -12.50 6.56 15.23
N LEU A 148 -11.88 5.38 15.21
CA LEU A 148 -11.99 4.41 14.11
C LEU A 148 -13.41 3.83 13.94
N SER A 149 -14.28 3.98 14.93
CA SER A 149 -15.70 3.62 14.78
C SER A 149 -16.51 4.64 13.97
N GLY A 150 -15.97 5.86 13.80
CA GLY A 150 -16.63 6.95 13.09
C GLY A 150 -16.49 6.85 11.56
N PRO A 151 -17.03 7.86 10.84
CA PRO A 151 -17.03 7.89 9.38
C PRO A 151 -15.72 8.44 8.78
N VAL A 152 -14.69 8.70 9.58
CA VAL A 152 -13.43 9.31 9.11
C VAL A 152 -12.25 8.35 9.31
N ARG A 153 -11.39 8.26 8.29
CA ARG A 153 -10.09 7.56 8.34
C ARG A 153 -8.98 8.52 7.95
N ILE A 154 -7.88 8.49 8.68
CA ILE A 154 -6.66 9.23 8.32
C ILE A 154 -5.61 8.21 7.90
N VAL A 155 -5.07 8.33 6.68
CA VAL A 155 -4.16 7.32 6.10
C VAL A 155 -3.11 7.98 5.20
N TYR A 156 -1.93 7.36 5.06
CA TYR A 156 -1.04 7.61 3.94
C TYR A 156 -1.61 6.89 2.70
N PRO A 157 -1.78 7.55 1.53
CA PRO A 157 -2.58 7.01 0.42
C PRO A 157 -1.82 5.96 -0.40
N THR A 158 -1.76 4.73 0.11
CA THR A 158 -1.37 3.55 -0.68
C THR A 158 -2.61 2.87 -1.26
N SER A 159 -2.43 2.01 -2.26
CA SER A 159 -3.52 1.20 -2.82
C SER A 159 -4.29 0.45 -1.72
N THR A 160 -3.54 -0.20 -0.82
CA THR A 160 -4.09 -1.03 0.26
C THR A 160 -4.83 -0.19 1.30
N SER A 161 -4.24 0.92 1.76
CA SER A 161 -4.85 1.75 2.81
C SER A 161 -6.10 2.47 2.31
N LEU A 162 -6.10 2.97 1.07
CA LEU A 162 -7.29 3.57 0.46
C LEU A 162 -8.38 2.53 0.23
N LEU A 163 -8.06 1.35 -0.30
CA LEU A 163 -9.03 0.27 -0.49
C LEU A 163 -9.70 -0.13 0.83
N ALA A 164 -8.90 -0.40 1.86
CA ALA A 164 -9.39 -0.77 3.18
C ALA A 164 -10.30 0.33 3.77
N SER A 165 -9.92 1.60 3.59
CA SER A 165 -10.74 2.74 4.04
C SER A 165 -12.05 2.84 3.26
N ILE A 166 -12.01 2.69 1.93
CA ILE A 166 -13.19 2.75 1.06
C ILE A 166 -14.18 1.65 1.44
N VAL A 167 -13.71 0.41 1.60
CA VAL A 167 -14.54 -0.73 1.99
C VAL A 167 -15.10 -0.55 3.40
N SER A 168 -14.28 -0.12 4.37
CA SER A 168 -14.73 0.11 5.75
C SER A 168 -15.80 1.19 5.84
N LEU A 169 -15.71 2.23 5.02
CA LEU A 169 -16.62 3.39 5.05
C LEU A 169 -17.87 3.18 4.17
N SER A 170 -17.80 2.33 3.14
CA SER A 170 -18.91 2.02 2.22
C SER A 170 -19.70 0.81 2.70
N SER A 171 -20.46 0.95 3.79
CA SER A 171 -21.13 -0.17 4.47
C SER A 171 -22.67 -0.10 4.46
N THR A 172 -23.28 0.64 3.52
CA THR A 172 -24.75 0.66 3.41
C THR A 172 -25.29 -0.74 3.09
N PRO A 173 -26.29 -1.24 3.84
CA PRO A 173 -26.86 -2.58 3.63
C PRO A 173 -27.50 -2.75 2.26
N ARG A 174 -28.10 -1.69 1.72
CA ARG A 174 -28.77 -1.69 0.42
C ARG A 174 -27.84 -1.09 -0.64
N PRO A 175 -27.59 -1.81 -1.75
CA PRO A 175 -26.79 -1.26 -2.83
C PRO A 175 -27.51 -0.09 -3.50
N LEU A 176 -26.75 0.94 -3.87
CA LEU A 176 -27.16 2.06 -4.71
C LEU A 176 -27.62 1.56 -6.07
N THR A 177 -28.74 2.11 -6.55
CA THR A 177 -29.18 1.86 -7.92
C THR A 177 -28.37 2.68 -8.92
N VAL A 178 -28.36 2.24 -10.19
CA VAL A 178 -27.78 3.00 -11.30
C VAL A 178 -28.32 4.44 -11.34
N ALA A 179 -29.63 4.63 -11.15
CA ALA A 179 -30.26 5.95 -11.13
C ALA A 179 -29.76 6.83 -9.97
N GLN A 180 -29.58 6.26 -8.77
CA GLN A 180 -29.05 6.98 -7.62
C GLN A 180 -27.58 7.35 -7.81
N ALA A 181 -26.76 6.40 -8.30
CA ALA A 181 -25.35 6.64 -8.60
C ALA A 181 -25.19 7.75 -9.65
N ARG A 182 -25.97 7.70 -10.73
CA ARG A 182 -26.03 8.75 -11.75
C ARG A 182 -26.39 10.10 -11.15
N ALA A 183 -27.44 10.17 -10.33
CA ALA A 183 -27.85 11.41 -9.69
C ALA A 183 -26.72 12.02 -8.84
N VAL A 184 -26.05 11.20 -8.03
CA VAL A 184 -24.88 11.63 -7.23
C VAL A 184 -23.75 12.13 -8.12
N ILE A 185 -23.38 11.39 -9.17
CA ILE A 185 -22.30 11.77 -10.09
C ILE A 185 -22.62 13.09 -10.81
N THR A 186 -23.83 13.25 -11.34
CA THR A 186 -24.29 14.49 -11.98
C THR A 186 -24.31 15.67 -11.01
N ALA A 187 -24.69 15.44 -9.75
CA ALA A 187 -24.67 16.51 -8.75
C ALA A 187 -23.26 16.96 -8.37
N LEU A 188 -22.27 16.07 -8.43
CA LEU A 188 -20.86 16.37 -8.15
C LEU A 188 -20.12 16.90 -9.39
N SER A 189 -20.45 16.41 -10.58
CA SER A 189 -19.87 16.83 -11.85
C SER A 189 -20.93 16.79 -12.96
N PRO A 190 -21.61 17.92 -13.21
CA PRO A 190 -22.68 17.99 -14.21
C PRO A 190 -22.25 17.62 -15.63
N ASP A 191 -20.98 17.87 -15.97
CA ASP A 191 -20.41 17.58 -17.29
C ASP A 191 -19.97 16.12 -17.47
N THR A 192 -20.02 15.31 -16.42
CA THR A 192 -19.65 13.89 -16.48
C THR A 192 -20.84 13.04 -16.90
N GLU A 193 -20.80 12.56 -18.14
CA GLU A 193 -21.77 11.61 -18.68
C GLU A 193 -21.24 10.17 -18.58
N LEU A 194 -22.00 9.29 -17.91
CA LEU A 194 -21.76 7.84 -17.87
C LEU A 194 -23.05 7.12 -18.25
N ASP A 195 -22.99 6.12 -19.14
CA ASP A 195 -24.17 5.33 -19.52
C ASP A 195 -24.58 4.32 -18.41
N ASP A 196 -25.81 3.82 -18.49
CA ASP A 196 -26.36 2.91 -17.48
C ASP A 196 -25.61 1.57 -17.44
N ASP A 197 -25.17 1.07 -18.61
CA ASP A 197 -24.42 -0.18 -18.74
C ASP A 197 -23.05 -0.08 -18.04
N THR A 198 -22.38 1.06 -18.16
CA THR A 198 -21.13 1.38 -17.49
C THR A 198 -21.32 1.38 -15.97
N LEU A 199 -22.39 1.97 -15.48
CA LEU A 199 -22.69 1.99 -14.05
C LEU A 199 -23.04 0.57 -13.56
N ALA A 200 -23.89 -0.16 -14.27
CA ALA A 200 -24.21 -1.55 -13.94
C ALA A 200 -22.94 -2.43 -13.89
N GLY A 201 -22.02 -2.27 -14.84
CA GLY A 201 -20.73 -2.98 -14.88
C GLY A 201 -19.74 -2.59 -13.78
N GLU A 202 -19.99 -1.51 -13.03
CA GLU A 202 -19.23 -1.15 -11.83
C GLU A 202 -19.95 -1.57 -10.53
N GLY A 203 -20.98 -2.41 -10.63
CA GLY A 203 -21.63 -3.08 -9.49
C GLY A 203 -22.85 -2.35 -8.92
N PHE A 204 -23.33 -1.27 -9.54
CA PHE A 204 -24.57 -0.61 -9.12
C PHE A 204 -25.78 -1.47 -9.48
N ALA A 205 -26.77 -1.52 -8.58
CA ALA A 205 -27.96 -2.34 -8.79
C ALA A 205 -28.82 -1.78 -9.94
N ALA A 206 -29.31 -2.67 -10.80
CA ALA A 206 -30.39 -2.33 -11.72
C ALA A 206 -31.63 -1.99 -10.88
N GLY A 207 -31.97 -0.70 -10.80
CA GLY A 207 -33.18 -0.26 -10.11
C GLY A 207 -34.33 -0.17 -11.09
N ASP A 208 -35.39 -0.96 -10.88
CA ASP A 208 -36.70 -0.59 -11.40
C ASP A 208 -37.10 0.71 -10.72
N ALA A 209 -37.06 1.82 -11.46
CA ALA A 209 -37.40 3.16 -10.99
C ALA A 209 -38.87 3.32 -10.51
N ALA A 210 -39.66 2.23 -10.51
CA ALA A 210 -41.05 2.24 -10.09
C ALA A 210 -41.53 0.82 -9.71
N SER A 211 -41.13 0.32 -8.54
CA SER A 211 -42.12 -0.42 -7.75
C SER A 211 -42.96 0.62 -7.02
N THR A 212 -43.88 1.23 -7.76
CA THR A 212 -45.11 1.79 -7.20
C THR A 212 -45.64 0.75 -6.22
N HIS A 213 -45.76 1.13 -4.95
CA HIS A 213 -46.47 0.34 -3.96
C HIS A 213 -47.73 -0.23 -4.62
N PRO A 214 -47.99 -1.56 -4.55
CA PRO A 214 -49.34 -2.02 -4.78
C PRO A 214 -50.18 -1.31 -3.72
N THR A 215 -50.98 -0.34 -4.15
CA THR A 215 -52.05 0.22 -3.36
C THR A 215 -52.92 -0.98 -3.01
N THR A 216 -52.78 -1.47 -1.79
CA THR A 216 -53.77 -2.35 -1.19
C THR A 216 -55.01 -1.49 -1.00
N ASP A 217 -55.78 -1.31 -2.06
CA ASP A 217 -57.17 -0.90 -1.98
C ASP A 217 -57.89 -2.03 -1.24
N VAL A 218 -57.90 -1.90 0.09
CA VAL A 218 -58.89 -2.53 0.94
C VAL A 218 -60.21 -1.81 0.64
N ALA A 219 -60.87 -2.25 -0.42
CA ALA A 219 -62.27 -1.94 -0.63
C ALA A 219 -63.06 -2.63 0.48
N ASP A 220 -63.47 -1.80 1.42
CA ASP A 220 -64.59 -1.99 2.32
C ASP A 220 -65.81 -2.56 1.55
N SER A 221 -66.30 -3.72 2.00
CA SER A 221 -67.57 -4.31 1.56
C SER A 221 -68.11 -5.18 2.68
N THR A 222 -68.60 -4.53 3.73
CA THR A 222 -69.73 -5.04 4.52
C THR A 222 -71.02 -4.94 3.72
N ASP A 223 -71.65 -6.06 3.37
CA ASP A 223 -73.05 -6.29 3.74
C ASP A 223 -73.47 -7.77 3.60
N ALA A 224 -74.46 -8.14 4.41
CA ALA A 224 -74.89 -9.48 4.79
C ALA A 224 -75.71 -10.26 3.74
N ALA A 225 -75.60 -11.60 3.76
CA ALA A 225 -76.72 -12.55 3.92
C ALA A 225 -76.31 -14.02 3.60
N ASP A 226 -76.44 -14.89 4.61
CA ASP A 226 -76.68 -16.35 4.53
C ASP A 226 -78.09 -16.61 3.91
N PRO A 227 -78.54 -17.81 3.44
CA PRO A 227 -78.05 -19.16 3.75
C PRO A 227 -78.19 -20.31 2.70
N LEU A 228 -77.65 -21.49 3.08
CA LEU A 228 -78.08 -22.88 2.75
C LEU A 228 -77.86 -23.48 1.33
N THR A 229 -77.05 -24.54 1.26
CA THR A 229 -77.32 -25.94 0.81
C THR A 229 -75.97 -26.61 0.53
N ASP A 230 -75.53 -27.61 1.29
CA ASP A 230 -75.88 -29.05 1.33
C ASP A 230 -75.29 -29.91 0.18
N ASP A 231 -74.71 -31.03 0.61
CA ASP A 231 -74.31 -32.27 -0.07
C ASP A 231 -73.05 -32.41 -0.98
N ALA A 232 -72.26 -33.43 -0.56
CA ALA A 232 -71.56 -34.46 -1.35
C ALA A 232 -70.34 -34.04 -2.21
N ASP A 233 -69.27 -34.80 -2.40
CA ASP A 233 -68.89 -36.15 -1.99
C ASP A 233 -67.37 -36.27 -2.22
N THR A 234 -66.74 -37.12 -1.42
CA THR A 234 -65.58 -37.98 -1.68
C THR A 234 -64.86 -37.83 -3.04
N GLU A 235 -63.56 -37.51 -3.03
CA GLU A 235 -62.55 -38.34 -3.72
C GLU A 235 -61.12 -38.09 -3.21
N ALA A 236 -60.44 -39.21 -2.97
CA ALA A 236 -59.09 -39.32 -2.47
C ALA A 236 -58.08 -39.24 -3.61
N LEU A 237 -57.08 -38.37 -3.51
CA LEU A 237 -55.81 -38.53 -4.22
C LEU A 237 -54.63 -38.08 -3.34
N ASP A 238 -54.11 -39.07 -2.63
CA ASP A 238 -52.70 -39.43 -2.47
C ASP A 238 -51.67 -38.49 -3.12
N HIS A 239 -51.02 -37.62 -2.34
CA HIS A 239 -49.73 -37.03 -2.69
C HIS A 239 -48.78 -37.00 -1.47
N THR A 240 -47.77 -37.86 -1.59
CA THR A 240 -46.64 -38.15 -0.71
C THR A 240 -45.80 -36.92 -0.30
N PRO A 241 -45.19 -36.93 0.91
CA PRO A 241 -44.27 -35.89 1.34
C PRO A 241 -42.88 -36.01 0.70
N ARG A 242 -42.36 -34.85 0.30
CA ARG A 242 -41.03 -34.55 -0.26
C ARG A 242 -39.91 -34.99 0.71
N PRO A 243 -38.90 -35.77 0.28
CA PRO A 243 -37.78 -36.12 1.14
C PRO A 243 -36.80 -34.95 1.31
N SER A 244 -36.35 -34.76 2.55
CA SER A 244 -35.33 -33.80 2.97
C SER A 244 -33.95 -34.16 2.40
N SER A 245 -33.27 -33.18 1.82
CA SER A 245 -31.88 -33.32 1.37
C SER A 245 -30.92 -33.48 2.56
N PRO A 246 -29.94 -34.41 2.50
CA PRO A 246 -28.92 -34.56 3.53
C PRO A 246 -27.82 -33.48 3.41
N GLN A 247 -27.50 -32.92 4.56
CA GLN A 247 -26.42 -31.96 4.81
C GLN A 247 -25.05 -32.64 4.70
N PRO A 248 -24.09 -32.14 3.88
CA PRO A 248 -22.75 -32.69 3.83
C PRO A 248 -21.93 -32.24 5.05
N ALA A 249 -21.41 -33.21 5.79
CA ALA A 249 -20.46 -33.00 6.87
C ALA A 249 -19.03 -32.93 6.31
N SER A 250 -18.34 -31.82 6.55
CA SER A 250 -16.92 -31.65 6.27
C SER A 250 -16.06 -32.37 7.33
N PRO A 251 -15.03 -33.15 6.96
CA PRO A 251 -14.07 -33.70 7.90
C PRO A 251 -12.95 -32.69 8.19
N GLN A 252 -12.69 -32.46 9.48
CA GLN A 252 -11.60 -31.65 10.01
C GLN A 252 -10.46 -32.59 10.44
N PRO A 253 -9.21 -32.40 9.97
CA PRO A 253 -8.07 -33.18 10.45
C PRO A 253 -7.51 -32.60 11.75
N ALA A 254 -7.24 -33.47 12.73
CA ALA A 254 -6.54 -33.15 13.97
C ALA A 254 -5.06 -33.59 13.87
N PRO A 255 -4.13 -32.91 14.55
CA PRO A 255 -2.69 -33.11 14.40
C PRO A 255 -2.17 -34.32 15.20
N GLU A 256 -1.25 -35.07 14.59
CA GLU A 256 -0.47 -36.12 15.22
C GLU A 256 0.59 -35.51 16.18
N ARG A 257 0.58 -35.95 17.44
CA ARG A 257 1.72 -35.86 18.35
C ARG A 257 2.53 -37.16 18.23
N PRO A 258 3.87 -37.09 18.09
CA PRO A 258 4.70 -38.25 18.35
C PRO A 258 5.02 -38.35 19.85
N ASP A 259 4.59 -39.47 20.45
CA ASP A 259 5.00 -39.88 21.78
C ASP A 259 6.46 -40.37 21.78
N SER A 260 7.16 -39.95 22.83
CA SER A 260 8.46 -40.45 23.24
C SER A 260 8.34 -41.87 23.79
N ALA A 261 9.24 -42.76 23.37
CA ALA A 261 9.55 -44.00 24.09
C ALA A 261 11.03 -44.00 24.53
N SER A 262 11.20 -44.50 25.75
CA SER A 262 12.32 -44.32 26.67
C SER A 262 13.32 -45.48 26.64
N SER A 263 14.48 -45.25 27.28
CA SER A 263 15.42 -46.23 27.88
C SER A 263 16.39 -46.99 26.95
N ALA A 264 17.67 -47.21 27.26
CA ALA A 264 18.48 -47.04 28.46
C ALA A 264 19.99 -47.08 28.12
N ALA A 265 20.84 -46.52 28.99
CA ALA A 265 22.10 -47.09 29.52
C ALA A 265 23.17 -46.01 29.80
N ASN A 266 23.38 -45.74 31.09
CA ASN A 266 24.64 -45.25 31.67
C ASN A 266 25.51 -46.48 32.01
N PRO A 267 26.85 -46.41 31.93
CA PRO A 267 27.59 -46.05 33.15
C PRO A 267 28.90 -45.25 32.97
N ASP A 268 29.31 -44.67 34.11
CA ASP A 268 30.66 -44.35 34.61
C ASP A 268 31.51 -43.20 34.05
N ALA A 269 31.46 -42.10 34.81
CA ALA A 269 32.55 -41.52 35.61
C ALA A 269 34.02 -41.57 35.10
N ALA A 270 34.60 -40.40 34.84
CA ALA A 270 35.94 -40.01 35.33
C ALA A 270 36.20 -38.50 35.18
N ALA A 271 36.57 -37.88 36.31
CA ALA A 271 37.49 -36.75 36.56
C ALA A 271 37.68 -35.59 35.55
N GLY A 272 37.64 -34.35 36.07
CA GLY A 272 37.98 -33.07 35.40
C GLY A 272 39.49 -32.90 35.07
N PRO A 273 40.04 -31.67 34.86
CA PRO A 273 39.69 -30.42 35.57
C PRO A 273 39.64 -29.11 34.74
N MET A 274 39.13 -28.07 35.42
CA MET A 274 39.35 -26.62 35.32
C MET A 274 40.21 -26.03 34.18
N THR A 275 39.67 -25.00 33.52
CA THR A 275 40.46 -23.79 33.17
C THR A 275 39.60 -22.53 33.16
N THR A 276 40.24 -21.46 33.63
CA THR A 276 39.81 -20.12 34.01
C THR A 276 39.45 -19.19 32.84
N SER A 277 38.45 -18.33 33.04
CA SER A 277 38.15 -17.15 32.22
C SER A 277 39.16 -16.01 32.45
N PRO A 278 39.62 -15.29 31.42
CA PRO A 278 40.36 -14.04 31.59
C PRO A 278 39.47 -12.79 31.45
N THR A 279 39.67 -11.88 32.40
CA THR A 279 39.18 -10.50 32.48
C THR A 279 39.90 -9.59 31.45
N PRO A 280 39.22 -8.63 30.79
CA PRO A 280 39.90 -7.64 29.94
C PRO A 280 40.40 -6.43 30.75
N THR A 281 41.71 -6.17 30.65
CA THR A 281 42.45 -5.04 31.24
C THR A 281 42.38 -3.81 30.34
N SER A 282 42.10 -2.64 30.90
CA SER A 282 42.19 -1.33 30.22
C SER A 282 43.65 -0.90 30.01
N PRO A 283 44.01 -0.27 28.87
CA PRO A 283 45.34 0.28 28.68
C PRO A 283 45.47 1.75 29.14
N THR A 284 46.60 1.97 29.81
CA THR A 284 47.15 3.21 30.36
C THR A 284 47.72 4.14 29.28
N ALA A 285 47.59 5.45 29.49
CA ALA A 285 48.18 6.53 28.70
C ALA A 285 49.70 6.66 28.86
N PRO A 286 50.44 7.20 27.88
CA PRO A 286 51.79 7.71 28.09
C PRO A 286 51.85 9.25 28.18
N VAL A 287 52.79 9.70 29.03
CA VAL A 287 53.17 11.08 29.36
C VAL A 287 54.46 11.48 28.62
N GLY A 288 54.60 12.77 28.28
CA GLY A 288 55.85 13.50 27.99
C GLY A 288 56.03 13.91 26.51
N THR A 289 56.58 15.07 26.11
CA THR A 289 57.30 16.17 26.79
C THR A 289 57.51 17.35 25.79
N THR A 290 57.42 18.61 26.26
CA THR A 290 58.19 19.86 25.90
C THR A 290 58.31 20.47 24.47
N THR A 291 57.77 21.71 24.32
CA THR A 291 58.43 23.03 23.93
C THR A 291 58.93 23.25 22.46
N PRO A 292 59.06 24.49 21.87
CA PRO A 292 58.72 25.88 22.27
C PRO A 292 57.86 26.74 21.28
N GLN A 293 57.43 27.87 21.85
CA GLN A 293 56.84 29.12 21.32
C GLN A 293 57.81 29.98 20.47
N PRO A 294 57.31 30.76 19.49
CA PRO A 294 57.44 32.24 19.51
C PRO A 294 56.13 32.91 19.02
N GLY A 295 55.58 33.98 19.59
CA GLY A 295 56.12 35.34 19.63
C GLY A 295 54.96 36.32 19.35
N ALA A 296 54.77 37.28 20.27
CA ALA A 296 53.85 38.43 20.35
C ALA A 296 53.72 39.29 19.05
N PRO A 297 52.76 40.25 18.91
CA PRO A 297 52.30 41.13 19.99
C PRO A 297 50.83 41.54 20.09
N ARG A 298 50.53 41.97 21.32
CA ARG A 298 49.38 42.76 21.79
C ARG A 298 49.47 44.18 21.23
N THR A 299 48.29 44.77 21.00
CA THR A 299 48.07 46.21 21.13
C THR A 299 46.92 46.42 22.11
N GLU A 300 47.28 46.92 23.29
CA GLU A 300 46.36 47.59 24.21
C GLU A 300 46.12 49.00 23.68
N THR A 301 44.86 49.43 23.63
CA THR A 301 44.53 50.86 23.75
C THR A 301 43.36 50.98 24.73
N SER A 302 43.67 51.64 25.83
CA SER A 302 42.78 52.03 26.92
C SER A 302 42.43 53.52 26.76
N ALA A 303 41.16 53.87 26.89
CA ALA A 303 40.60 55.19 27.23
C ALA A 303 39.07 55.11 27.08
N ALA A 304 38.19 55.72 27.86
CA ALA A 304 38.19 56.50 29.09
C ALA A 304 36.69 56.62 29.50
N GLY A 305 36.39 56.91 30.78
CA GLY A 305 35.02 57.18 31.27
C GLY A 305 34.35 58.36 30.53
N THR A 306 33.04 58.58 30.58
CA THR A 306 32.19 58.98 31.73
C THR A 306 30.72 59.17 31.20
N PRO A 307 29.77 59.81 31.92
CA PRO A 307 28.66 59.25 32.69
C PRO A 307 27.28 59.23 31.99
N GLY A 308 26.29 58.74 32.72
CA GLY A 308 24.92 58.46 32.29
C GLY A 308 24.13 59.59 31.64
N THR A 309 23.12 59.17 30.88
CA THR A 309 21.98 60.00 30.49
C THR A 309 20.74 59.13 30.57
N ALA A 310 19.79 59.57 31.38
CA ALA A 310 18.48 58.97 31.56
C ALA A 310 17.67 59.04 30.25
N VAL A 311 17.04 57.93 29.88
CA VAL A 311 16.08 57.87 28.77
C VAL A 311 14.68 58.15 29.34
N PRO A 312 13.90 59.09 28.77
CA PRO A 312 12.55 59.36 29.23
C PRO A 312 11.58 58.25 28.80
N ALA A 313 10.57 58.01 29.63
CA ALA A 313 9.45 57.12 29.37
C ALA A 313 8.68 57.56 28.10
N ALA A 314 8.53 56.62 27.16
CA ALA A 314 7.71 56.81 25.98
C ALA A 314 6.22 56.68 26.33
N ALA A 315 5.43 57.66 25.90
CA ALA A 315 3.98 57.71 26.04
C ALA A 315 3.28 56.64 25.16
N PRO A 316 2.08 56.17 25.53
CA PRO A 316 1.32 55.21 24.74
C PRO A 316 0.78 55.83 23.44
N VAL A 317 0.95 55.10 22.34
CA VAL A 317 0.41 55.42 21.01
C VAL A 317 -1.12 55.16 21.00
N PRO A 318 -1.96 56.05 20.43
CA PRO A 318 -3.40 55.85 20.39
C PRO A 318 -3.82 54.78 19.37
N VAL A 319 -4.78 53.95 19.78
CA VAL A 319 -5.43 52.90 18.99
C VAL A 319 -6.33 53.53 17.92
N PRO A 320 -6.29 53.09 16.65
CA PRO A 320 -7.20 53.57 15.62
C PRO A 320 -8.63 53.05 15.82
N VAL A 321 -9.60 53.98 15.72
CA VAL A 321 -11.05 53.74 15.80
C VAL A 321 -11.53 53.08 14.50
N PRO A 322 -12.37 52.02 14.54
CA PRO A 322 -12.92 51.40 13.35
C PRO A 322 -13.99 52.27 12.68
N VAL A 323 -13.92 52.36 11.35
CA VAL A 323 -14.88 53.04 10.47
C VAL A 323 -16.09 52.11 10.24
N PRO A 324 -17.35 52.61 10.30
CA PRO A 324 -18.52 51.78 10.07
C PRO A 324 -18.76 51.50 8.59
N VAL A 325 -19.03 50.23 8.27
CA VAL A 325 -19.41 49.72 6.95
C VAL A 325 -20.91 49.99 6.70
N PRO A 326 -21.32 50.43 5.50
CA PRO A 326 -22.72 50.71 5.20
C PRO A 326 -23.56 49.45 4.96
N VAL A 327 -24.79 49.47 5.48
CA VAL A 327 -25.84 48.46 5.33
C VAL A 327 -26.54 48.60 3.97
N PRO A 328 -26.76 47.54 3.19
CA PRO A 328 -27.58 47.60 1.98
C PRO A 328 -29.08 47.51 2.29
N VAL A 329 -29.84 48.38 1.62
CA VAL A 329 -31.31 48.53 1.66
C VAL A 329 -31.96 47.56 0.66
N PRO A 330 -33.10 46.90 0.99
CA PRO A 330 -33.79 46.04 0.04
C PRO A 330 -34.65 46.86 -0.94
N GLY A 331 -34.38 46.69 -2.23
CA GLY A 331 -35.20 47.23 -3.32
C GLY A 331 -36.18 46.19 -3.85
N THR A 332 -37.46 46.53 -3.75
CA THR A 332 -38.60 45.88 -4.41
C THR A 332 -38.54 46.09 -5.93
N THR A 333 -38.83 45.05 -6.72
CA THR A 333 -39.26 45.22 -8.10
C THR A 333 -40.35 44.23 -8.46
N THR A 334 -41.53 44.77 -8.70
CA THR A 334 -42.73 44.11 -9.22
C THR A 334 -42.74 44.29 -10.73
N VAL A 335 -42.86 43.22 -11.53
CA VAL A 335 -43.36 43.31 -12.92
C VAL A 335 -44.19 42.07 -13.24
N ALA A 336 -45.29 42.33 -13.94
CA ALA A 336 -46.46 41.48 -14.16
C ALA A 336 -46.36 40.52 -15.37
N ALA A 337 -47.06 39.39 -15.20
CA ALA A 337 -47.94 38.64 -16.10
C ALA A 337 -47.91 38.80 -17.65
N ASN A 338 -47.91 37.61 -18.28
CA ASN A 338 -48.80 37.12 -19.37
C ASN A 338 -48.29 37.09 -20.84
N PRO A 339 -48.92 36.32 -21.77
CA PRO A 339 -48.54 34.93 -22.14
C PRO A 339 -48.43 34.66 -23.68
N SER A 340 -48.32 33.39 -24.05
CA SER A 340 -48.61 32.75 -25.37
C SER A 340 -47.57 32.90 -26.50
N ASP A 341 -46.99 31.79 -26.97
CA ASP A 341 -47.48 31.00 -28.13
C ASP A 341 -46.41 30.00 -28.65
N SER A 342 -46.84 28.77 -28.90
CA SER A 342 -46.22 27.80 -29.83
C SER A 342 -46.51 28.23 -31.30
N PRO A 343 -45.94 27.67 -32.41
CA PRO A 343 -45.51 26.27 -32.58
C PRO A 343 -44.42 25.93 -33.64
N SER A 344 -44.14 24.62 -33.76
CA SER A 344 -43.88 23.82 -35.00
C SER A 344 -42.58 23.92 -35.84
N ALA A 345 -41.82 22.81 -35.78
CA ALA A 345 -41.47 21.85 -36.85
C ALA A 345 -40.68 22.25 -38.13
N ARG A 346 -39.52 21.59 -38.33
CA ARG A 346 -39.02 20.85 -39.54
C ARG A 346 -37.51 20.56 -39.36
N ALA A 347 -37.03 19.32 -39.26
CA ALA A 347 -36.83 18.30 -40.31
C ALA A 347 -35.93 18.75 -41.49
N ALA A 348 -34.66 18.29 -41.50
CA ALA A 348 -33.99 17.65 -42.66
C ALA A 348 -32.51 17.32 -42.35
N ALA A 349 -32.13 16.08 -42.60
CA ALA A 349 -30.75 15.59 -42.71
C ALA A 349 -30.28 15.64 -44.19
N PRO A 350 -29.24 14.91 -44.62
CA PRO A 350 -27.88 15.43 -44.85
C PRO A 350 -27.47 15.39 -46.34
N ALA A 351 -26.31 15.98 -46.68
CA ALA A 351 -25.66 15.71 -47.97
C ALA A 351 -24.15 15.46 -47.78
N THR A 352 -23.76 14.29 -48.24
CA THR A 352 -22.40 13.81 -48.52
C THR A 352 -21.76 14.57 -49.69
N SER A 353 -20.44 14.73 -49.67
CA SER A 353 -19.66 14.85 -50.91
C SER A 353 -18.23 14.37 -50.72
N THR A 354 -17.88 13.48 -51.64
CA THR A 354 -16.65 12.70 -51.81
C THR A 354 -15.76 13.38 -52.86
N ALA A 355 -14.44 13.46 -52.64
CA ALA A 355 -13.37 13.47 -53.67
C ALA A 355 -12.00 13.66 -52.95
N SER A 356 -11.10 12.69 -52.82
CA SER A 356 -10.19 12.09 -53.83
C SER A 356 -9.19 13.05 -54.51
N GLY A 357 -8.06 13.29 -53.81
CA GLY A 357 -6.62 13.44 -54.22
C GLY A 357 -6.17 14.22 -55.48
N PRO A 358 -4.85 14.27 -55.80
CA PRO A 358 -3.65 13.94 -55.00
C PRO A 358 -2.47 14.96 -55.11
N ALA A 359 -1.43 14.72 -54.29
CA ALA A 359 0.02 14.95 -54.49
C ALA A 359 0.58 16.35 -54.87
N GLY A 360 1.39 16.92 -53.97
CA GLY A 360 2.36 17.97 -54.28
C GLY A 360 3.41 18.10 -53.16
N ALA A 361 4.67 17.84 -53.48
CA ALA A 361 5.83 17.89 -52.57
C ALA A 361 6.17 19.34 -52.11
N PRO A 362 6.79 19.52 -50.93
CA PRO A 362 7.15 20.85 -50.42
C PRO A 362 8.51 21.32 -50.95
N GLN A 363 8.58 22.60 -51.37
CA GLN A 363 9.83 23.35 -51.57
C GLN A 363 10.22 24.14 -50.31
N PRO A 364 11.52 24.43 -50.10
CA PRO A 364 12.04 25.05 -48.89
C PRO A 364 11.92 26.58 -48.96
N LEU A 365 11.40 27.18 -47.88
CA LEU A 365 11.41 28.64 -47.71
C LEU A 365 12.74 29.09 -47.10
N THR A 366 13.34 30.03 -47.81
CA THR A 366 14.57 30.76 -47.54
C THR A 366 14.48 31.64 -46.31
N ALA A 367 15.63 31.74 -45.63
CA ALA A 367 15.94 32.65 -44.55
C ALA A 367 15.56 34.11 -44.85
N ARG A 368 15.04 34.80 -43.83
CA ARG A 368 14.98 36.26 -43.78
C ARG A 368 15.58 36.74 -42.46
N GLU A 369 16.77 37.31 -42.59
CA GLU A 369 17.38 38.24 -41.64
C GLU A 369 16.41 39.38 -41.31
N ALA A 370 16.26 39.66 -40.01
CA ALA A 370 15.97 40.99 -39.50
C ALA A 370 16.59 41.13 -38.11
N GLN A 371 17.68 41.87 -38.07
CA GLN A 371 18.29 42.45 -36.87
C GLN A 371 17.31 43.42 -36.19
N THR A 372 17.37 43.48 -34.87
CA THR A 372 17.60 44.66 -34.00
C THR A 372 16.71 44.63 -32.75
N GLY A 373 17.34 44.81 -31.60
CA GLY A 373 16.65 44.95 -30.31
C GLY A 373 17.54 44.58 -29.14
N GLY A 374 18.57 45.39 -28.88
CA GLY A 374 19.40 45.26 -27.69
C GLY A 374 18.62 45.63 -26.43
N ALA A 375 18.76 44.82 -25.38
CA ALA A 375 18.43 45.18 -24.02
C ALA A 375 19.60 44.74 -23.11
N ALA A 376 20.20 45.74 -22.47
CA ALA A 376 21.32 45.60 -21.56
C ALA A 376 20.94 44.74 -20.35
N THR A 377 21.72 43.69 -20.08
CA THR A 377 21.62 42.90 -18.85
C THR A 377 22.63 43.44 -17.84
N SER A 378 22.14 44.09 -16.79
CA SER A 378 22.93 44.47 -15.62
C SER A 378 23.27 43.22 -14.81
N ALA A 379 24.55 42.88 -14.74
CA ALA A 379 25.06 41.83 -13.86
C ALA A 379 25.03 42.31 -12.41
N GLY A 380 24.08 41.79 -11.62
CA GLY A 380 24.06 41.93 -10.17
C GLY A 380 24.91 40.85 -9.53
N THR A 381 26.06 41.24 -8.97
CA THR A 381 26.92 40.41 -8.12
C THR A 381 26.15 40.03 -6.85
N ALA A 382 25.72 38.77 -6.74
CA ALA A 382 25.14 38.22 -5.53
C ALA A 382 26.24 37.98 -4.48
N ALA A 383 26.08 38.59 -3.30
CA ALA A 383 26.95 38.37 -2.15
C ALA A 383 26.76 36.96 -1.56
N PRO A 384 27.81 36.34 -0.99
CA PRO A 384 27.70 35.01 -0.41
C PRO A 384 26.86 35.04 0.88
N TRP A 385 25.84 34.17 0.92
CA TRP A 385 25.05 33.88 2.11
C TRP A 385 25.94 33.33 3.22
N GLN A 386 25.91 33.96 4.40
CA GLN A 386 26.49 33.42 5.62
C GLN A 386 25.45 32.56 6.34
N ALA A 387 25.78 31.30 6.58
CA ALA A 387 24.94 30.37 7.33
C ALA A 387 24.76 30.83 8.80
N PRO A 388 23.54 30.79 9.37
CA PRO A 388 23.32 31.03 10.79
C PRO A 388 24.04 29.98 11.65
N ARG A 389 24.65 30.42 12.75
CA ARG A 389 25.27 29.53 13.73
C ARG A 389 24.20 28.69 14.46
N PRO A 390 24.43 27.39 14.68
CA PRO A 390 23.50 26.54 15.43
C PRO A 390 23.42 26.98 16.91
N PRO A 391 22.23 26.95 17.53
CA PRO A 391 22.09 27.22 18.96
C PRO A 391 22.75 26.13 19.80
N ALA A 392 23.31 26.53 20.94
CA ALA A 392 23.99 25.64 21.88
C ALA A 392 23.01 24.63 22.50
N ARG A 393 23.42 23.34 22.54
CA ARG A 393 22.68 22.26 23.22
C ARG A 393 22.53 22.55 24.72
N PRO A 394 21.33 22.50 25.29
CA PRO A 394 21.16 22.40 26.74
C PRO A 394 21.56 21.00 27.22
N THR A 395 22.34 20.95 28.30
CA THR A 395 22.75 19.71 28.97
C THR A 395 21.56 19.01 29.63
N PRO A 396 21.39 17.68 29.46
CA PRO A 396 20.30 16.93 30.09
C PRO A 396 20.51 16.82 31.60
N ARG A 397 19.46 17.14 32.36
CA ARG A 397 19.38 16.98 33.80
C ARG A 397 19.04 15.51 34.09
N ALA A 398 19.88 14.83 34.87
CA ALA A 398 19.69 13.44 35.23
C ALA A 398 18.44 13.26 36.12
N SER A 399 17.48 12.45 35.65
CA SER A 399 16.33 11.98 36.43
C SER A 399 16.66 10.64 37.09
N ALA A 400 16.32 10.52 38.36
CA ALA A 400 16.56 9.35 39.20
C ALA A 400 15.65 8.15 38.82
N PRO A 401 16.09 6.91 39.07
CA PRO A 401 15.32 5.70 38.74
C PRO A 401 14.18 5.43 39.73
N PRO A 402 13.04 4.86 39.29
CA PRO A 402 11.95 4.48 40.17
C PRO A 402 12.18 3.12 40.85
N THR A 403 11.76 3.03 42.11
CA THR A 403 11.79 1.86 43.00
C THR A 403 10.71 0.82 42.60
N PRO A 404 10.98 -0.50 42.69
CA PRO A 404 10.00 -1.53 42.37
C PRO A 404 8.98 -1.76 43.51
N GLN A 405 7.69 -1.80 43.17
CA GLN A 405 6.62 -2.23 44.08
C GLN A 405 6.25 -3.70 43.87
N ALA A 406 6.04 -4.38 45.00
CA ALA A 406 5.74 -5.79 45.11
C ALA A 406 4.22 -6.09 45.10
N GLY A 407 3.84 -7.10 44.33
CA GLY A 407 2.93 -8.19 44.73
C GLY A 407 1.42 -7.94 44.77
N ARG A 408 0.68 -8.75 43.99
CA ARG A 408 -0.61 -9.34 44.43
C ARG A 408 -0.98 -10.61 43.64
N PRO A 409 -1.76 -11.53 44.24
CA PRO A 409 -1.83 -12.94 43.84
C PRO A 409 -3.03 -13.29 42.93
N LEU A 410 -2.87 -14.41 42.20
CA LEU A 410 -3.86 -15.06 41.34
C LEU A 410 -4.90 -15.89 42.13
N PRO A 411 -6.17 -15.97 41.68
CA PRO A 411 -7.14 -16.93 42.20
C PRO A 411 -7.10 -18.28 41.46
N GLN A 412 -7.20 -19.36 42.25
CA GLN A 412 -7.33 -20.76 41.82
C GLN A 412 -8.69 -21.03 41.16
N ALA A 413 -8.67 -21.68 40.00
CA ALA A 413 -9.85 -22.25 39.35
C ALA A 413 -10.02 -23.74 39.72
N GLY A 414 -11.25 -24.09 40.10
CA GLY A 414 -11.63 -25.35 40.71
C GLY A 414 -11.73 -26.55 39.78
N ALA A 415 -11.75 -27.70 40.45
CA ALA A 415 -11.88 -29.03 39.92
C ALA A 415 -13.31 -29.39 39.48
N GLY A 416 -13.40 -30.35 38.57
CA GLY A 416 -14.52 -31.28 38.45
C GLY A 416 -15.15 -31.33 37.07
N ARG A 417 -15.02 -32.46 36.36
CA ARG A 417 -16.07 -33.50 36.26
C ARG A 417 -15.64 -34.59 35.26
N GLN A 418 -15.67 -35.85 35.69
CA GLN A 418 -15.61 -37.02 34.81
C GLN A 418 -16.92 -37.19 34.03
N PRO A 419 -16.88 -37.96 32.92
CA PRO A 419 -17.84 -39.05 32.83
C PRO A 419 -17.28 -40.39 32.28
N HIS A 420 -17.66 -41.43 33.01
CA HIS A 420 -18.12 -42.77 32.59
C HIS A 420 -17.55 -43.47 31.34
N ALA A 421 -16.88 -44.59 31.63
CA ALA A 421 -16.61 -45.69 30.70
C ALA A 421 -17.84 -46.59 30.51
N VAL A 422 -18.05 -47.07 29.28
CA VAL A 422 -18.93 -48.20 28.93
C VAL A 422 -18.14 -49.15 28.00
N PRO A 423 -18.21 -50.48 28.19
CA PRO A 423 -17.43 -51.46 27.42
C PRO A 423 -18.22 -52.03 26.23
N GLY A 424 -17.53 -52.29 25.12
CA GLY A 424 -18.05 -53.07 23.98
C GLY A 424 -16.89 -53.51 23.09
N ALA A 425 -16.45 -54.77 23.19
CA ALA A 425 -16.92 -55.91 22.40
C ALA A 425 -16.10 -56.07 21.10
N ALA A 426 -15.20 -57.06 21.16
CA ALA A 426 -14.36 -57.53 20.07
C ALA A 426 -15.17 -58.31 19.03
N ALA A 427 -14.90 -58.08 17.74
CA ALA A 427 -15.21 -59.00 16.66
C ALA A 427 -14.23 -58.78 15.50
N GLY A 428 -13.47 -59.82 15.16
CA GLY A 428 -12.58 -59.84 14.01
C GLY A 428 -13.30 -60.28 12.72
N ALA A 429 -12.79 -59.83 11.58
CA ALA A 429 -13.01 -60.39 10.25
C ALA A 429 -11.83 -59.93 9.37
N ALA A 430 -10.87 -60.81 9.05
CA ALA A 430 -10.89 -61.74 7.90
C ALA A 430 -10.78 -61.01 6.55
N ALA A 431 -9.55 -60.97 6.03
CA ALA A 431 -9.22 -60.52 4.69
C ALA A 431 -9.67 -61.55 3.63
N VAL A 432 -10.26 -61.06 2.55
CA VAL A 432 -10.60 -61.84 1.34
C VAL A 432 -9.78 -61.30 0.16
N PRO A 433 -9.04 -62.14 -0.57
CA PRO A 433 -8.34 -61.74 -1.79
C PRO A 433 -9.26 -61.89 -3.01
N ALA A 434 -9.11 -61.01 -3.99
CA ALA A 434 -9.85 -61.05 -5.25
C ALA A 434 -8.89 -60.99 -6.46
N PRO A 435 -9.30 -61.52 -7.63
CA PRO A 435 -8.45 -62.30 -8.51
C PRO A 435 -7.95 -61.55 -9.75
N GLY A 436 -6.93 -62.15 -10.39
CA GLY A 436 -6.25 -61.63 -11.56
C GLY A 436 -7.05 -61.68 -12.88
N GLY A 437 -6.53 -60.91 -13.84
CA GLY A 437 -6.90 -60.87 -15.25
C GLY A 437 -5.75 -60.29 -16.10
N PRO A 438 -5.76 -60.44 -17.44
CA PRO A 438 -4.72 -61.18 -18.16
C PRO A 438 -3.66 -60.35 -18.93
N ALA A 439 -2.67 -61.10 -19.44
CA ALA A 439 -1.38 -60.72 -20.00
C ALA A 439 -1.37 -60.09 -21.41
N ARG A 440 -0.36 -59.24 -21.67
CA ARG A 440 0.68 -59.28 -22.76
C ARG A 440 1.29 -57.88 -23.01
N PRO A 441 2.45 -57.70 -23.71
CA PRO A 441 3.63 -58.57 -23.87
C PRO A 441 5.00 -57.85 -23.67
N ALA A 442 6.00 -58.67 -23.32
CA ALA A 442 7.39 -58.69 -23.80
C ALA A 442 8.29 -57.42 -23.92
N ARG A 443 9.35 -57.45 -23.09
CA ARG A 443 10.78 -57.26 -23.41
C ARG A 443 11.38 -55.85 -23.37
N TRP A 444 11.73 -55.40 -22.17
CA TRP A 444 12.97 -54.64 -21.95
C TRP A 444 13.73 -55.27 -20.77
N ARG A 445 15.00 -55.63 -21.02
CA ARG A 445 15.88 -56.31 -20.05
C ARG A 445 16.13 -55.40 -18.86
N ARG A 446 15.67 -55.81 -17.68
CA ARG A 446 16.05 -55.21 -16.40
C ARG A 446 17.49 -55.61 -16.08
N LEU A 447 18.38 -54.62 -16.03
CA LEU A 447 19.59 -54.72 -15.22
C LEU A 447 19.17 -54.60 -13.75
N SER A 448 19.74 -55.43 -12.89
CA SER A 448 19.33 -55.64 -11.50
C SER A 448 19.49 -54.37 -10.65
N ALA A 449 18.41 -53.98 -9.94
CA ALA A 449 18.32 -52.79 -9.10
C ALA A 449 19.28 -52.75 -7.88
N GLN A 450 20.09 -53.78 -7.68
CA GLN A 450 20.99 -53.90 -6.53
C GLN A 450 22.38 -53.30 -6.78
N THR A 451 22.80 -53.15 -8.05
CA THR A 451 24.09 -52.55 -8.42
C THR A 451 24.06 -51.02 -8.52
N TRP A 452 22.88 -50.39 -8.61
CA TRP A 452 22.77 -48.93 -8.72
C TRP A 452 22.87 -48.21 -7.36
N ARG A 453 22.59 -48.88 -6.24
CA ARG A 453 22.70 -48.29 -4.90
C ARG A 453 24.16 -48.05 -4.46
N TRP A 454 25.13 -48.78 -5.01
CA TRP A 454 26.55 -48.61 -4.66
C TRP A 454 27.27 -47.52 -5.46
N ILE A 455 26.79 -47.18 -6.66
CA ILE A 455 27.36 -46.08 -7.46
C ILE A 455 26.83 -44.72 -6.96
N ALA A 456 25.59 -44.65 -6.47
CA ALA A 456 25.02 -43.43 -5.89
C ALA A 456 25.68 -43.02 -4.55
N ALA A 457 26.06 -43.99 -3.71
CA ALA A 457 26.73 -43.69 -2.43
C ALA A 457 28.20 -43.27 -2.60
N GLY A 458 28.91 -43.81 -3.60
CA GLY A 458 30.30 -43.43 -3.90
C GLY A 458 30.43 -42.05 -4.55
N ALA A 459 29.50 -41.69 -5.45
CA ALA A 459 29.49 -40.36 -6.09
C ALA A 459 29.09 -39.24 -5.11
N ALA A 460 28.15 -39.50 -4.19
CA ALA A 460 27.76 -38.52 -3.17
C ALA A 460 28.90 -38.21 -2.18
N PHE A 461 29.73 -39.18 -1.81
CA PHE A 461 30.85 -38.95 -0.89
C PHE A 461 32.01 -38.19 -1.53
N VAL A 462 32.30 -38.43 -2.82
CA VAL A 462 33.35 -37.66 -3.53
C VAL A 462 32.90 -36.22 -3.81
N VAL A 463 31.61 -35.99 -4.14
CA VAL A 463 31.07 -34.63 -4.28
C VAL A 463 31.03 -33.91 -2.93
N ALA A 464 30.63 -34.57 -1.84
CA ALA A 464 30.64 -33.95 -0.50
C ALA A 464 32.07 -33.59 -0.03
N VAL A 465 33.07 -34.44 -0.30
CA VAL A 465 34.47 -34.16 0.09
C VAL A 465 35.09 -33.07 -0.79
N VAL A 466 34.75 -32.98 -2.09
CA VAL A 466 35.22 -31.90 -2.96
C VAL A 466 34.56 -30.56 -2.60
N VAL A 467 33.28 -30.55 -2.22
CA VAL A 467 32.57 -29.34 -1.77
C VAL A 467 33.08 -28.84 -0.41
N ILE A 468 33.46 -29.73 0.51
CA ILE A 468 34.04 -29.33 1.81
C ILE A 468 35.47 -28.77 1.66
N ILE A 469 36.25 -29.29 0.70
CA ILE A 469 37.61 -28.78 0.44
C ILE A 469 37.59 -27.43 -0.30
N THR A 470 36.58 -27.13 -1.13
CA THR A 470 36.44 -25.79 -1.73
C THR A 470 35.89 -24.75 -0.75
N PHE A 471 35.01 -25.12 0.19
CA PHE A 471 34.43 -24.17 1.14
C PHE A 471 35.41 -23.67 2.21
N THR A 472 36.46 -24.43 2.52
CA THR A 472 37.47 -24.02 3.53
C THR A 472 38.58 -23.13 2.97
N ALA A 473 38.65 -22.93 1.65
CA ALA A 473 39.66 -22.10 1.01
C ALA A 473 39.22 -20.66 0.69
N MET A 474 37.95 -20.28 0.93
CA MET A 474 37.40 -18.98 0.49
C MET A 474 37.15 -17.94 1.59
N SER A 475 37.57 -18.19 2.84
CA SER A 475 37.33 -17.23 3.96
C SER A 475 38.47 -16.23 4.22
N GLY A 476 39.43 -16.02 3.31
CA GLY A 476 40.44 -14.99 3.52
C GLY A 476 41.44 -14.83 2.39
N GLY A 477 41.14 -13.94 1.45
CA GLY A 477 42.09 -13.48 0.46
C GLY A 477 41.44 -12.52 -0.54
N ASP A 478 41.89 -11.27 -0.54
CA ASP A 478 41.56 -10.27 -1.56
C ASP A 478 42.07 -10.74 -2.93
N THR A 479 41.32 -11.59 -3.61
CA THR A 479 41.48 -11.82 -5.04
C THR A 479 40.68 -10.77 -5.78
N ASP A 480 41.37 -9.92 -6.54
CA ASP A 480 40.82 -9.01 -7.55
C ASP A 480 40.09 -9.80 -8.65
N GLY A 481 38.92 -10.35 -8.31
CA GLY A 481 38.02 -10.98 -9.24
C GLY A 481 37.42 -9.91 -10.13
N GLY A 482 37.70 -9.96 -11.43
CA GLY A 482 36.99 -9.15 -12.42
C GLY A 482 35.47 -9.32 -12.29
N PRO A 483 34.68 -8.37 -12.79
CA PRO A 483 33.23 -8.40 -12.64
C PRO A 483 32.65 -9.69 -13.25
N VAL A 484 31.89 -10.44 -12.45
CA VAL A 484 31.23 -11.67 -12.89
C VAL A 484 30.14 -11.31 -13.91
N ARG A 485 30.20 -11.92 -15.10
CA ARG A 485 29.21 -11.74 -16.16
C ARG A 485 28.45 -13.04 -16.40
N THR A 486 27.15 -12.92 -16.58
CA THR A 486 26.24 -14.05 -16.81
C THR A 486 25.27 -13.71 -17.93
N SER A 487 25.05 -14.65 -18.85
CA SER A 487 24.10 -14.50 -19.94
C SER A 487 22.74 -15.09 -19.57
N ALA A 488 21.65 -14.36 -19.81
CA ALA A 488 20.28 -14.85 -19.66
C ALA A 488 19.34 -14.13 -20.63
N GLY A 489 18.39 -14.84 -21.24
CA GLY A 489 17.46 -14.25 -22.21
C GLY A 489 18.13 -13.56 -23.41
N GLY A 490 19.37 -13.94 -23.76
CA GLY A 490 20.15 -13.28 -24.81
C GLY A 490 20.81 -11.95 -24.41
N LEU A 491 20.70 -11.56 -23.13
CA LEU A 491 21.34 -10.38 -22.55
C LEU A 491 22.50 -10.78 -21.64
N GLU A 492 23.53 -9.92 -21.59
CA GLU A 492 24.67 -10.06 -20.68
C GLU A 492 24.47 -9.22 -19.41
N PHE A 493 24.45 -9.88 -18.27
CA PHE A 493 24.30 -9.26 -16.95
C PHE A 493 25.64 -9.22 -16.24
N THR A 494 26.03 -8.05 -15.75
CA THR A 494 27.22 -7.86 -14.91
C THR A 494 26.82 -7.77 -13.44
N GLN A 495 27.24 -8.74 -12.63
CA GLN A 495 26.91 -8.81 -11.21
C GLN A 495 27.62 -7.71 -10.41
N ARG A 496 26.86 -7.01 -9.56
CA ARG A 496 27.34 -5.98 -8.62
C ARG A 496 27.38 -6.52 -7.19
N ALA A 497 26.38 -7.29 -6.82
CA ALA A 497 26.27 -7.92 -5.52
C ALA A 497 25.54 -9.26 -5.64
N ALA A 498 25.88 -10.21 -4.77
CA ALA A 498 25.13 -11.44 -4.58
C ALA A 498 25.22 -11.86 -3.10
N GLN A 499 24.14 -12.43 -2.57
CA GLN A 499 24.08 -12.94 -1.20
C GLN A 499 23.13 -14.15 -1.13
N LEU A 500 23.50 -15.11 -0.29
CA LEU A 500 22.69 -16.24 0.14
C LEU A 500 22.42 -16.09 1.63
N THR A 501 21.18 -16.29 2.09
CA THR A 501 20.80 -16.20 3.50
C THR A 501 19.52 -17.01 3.77
N GLU A 502 19.34 -17.43 5.02
CA GLU A 502 18.12 -18.08 5.51
C GLU A 502 17.16 -17.07 6.16
N GLU A 503 17.63 -15.84 6.44
CA GLU A 503 16.87 -14.75 7.05
C GLU A 503 16.01 -14.02 6.00
N CYS A 504 14.99 -14.71 5.46
CA CYS A 504 14.20 -14.16 4.35
C CYS A 504 13.45 -12.87 4.72
N ALA A 505 12.81 -12.82 5.91
CA ALA A 505 11.92 -11.73 6.31
C ALA A 505 12.66 -10.40 6.52
N ASP A 506 13.89 -10.41 7.05
CA ASP A 506 14.72 -9.23 7.32
C ASP A 506 15.16 -8.48 6.05
N HIS A 507 14.90 -9.09 4.89
CA HIS A 507 15.29 -8.59 3.59
C HIS A 507 14.09 -8.16 2.74
N ALA A 508 12.89 -8.24 3.29
CA ALA A 508 11.66 -7.75 2.67
C ALA A 508 11.14 -6.49 3.38
N VAL A 509 10.20 -5.81 2.74
CA VAL A 509 9.42 -4.70 3.31
C VAL A 509 7.93 -4.92 3.05
N GLY A 510 7.08 -4.24 3.82
CA GLY A 510 5.62 -4.32 3.66
C GLY A 510 5.06 -5.69 4.05
N ASP A 511 3.98 -6.08 3.39
CA ASP A 511 3.31 -7.36 3.61
C ASP A 511 4.19 -8.56 3.22
N LEU A 512 5.20 -8.39 2.34
CA LEU A 512 6.15 -9.47 2.02
C LEU A 512 7.01 -9.86 3.22
N SER A 513 7.40 -8.93 4.09
CA SER A 513 8.15 -9.29 5.30
C SER A 513 7.28 -10.07 6.28
N VAL A 514 6.00 -9.72 6.38
CA VAL A 514 5.01 -10.44 7.19
C VAL A 514 4.76 -11.84 6.63
N ALA A 515 4.55 -11.97 5.32
CA ALA A 515 4.34 -13.26 4.66
C ALA A 515 5.56 -14.19 4.82
N LEU A 516 6.78 -13.65 4.77
CA LEU A 516 8.00 -14.42 5.00
C LEU A 516 8.21 -14.78 6.48
N ALA A 517 7.76 -13.94 7.41
CA ALA A 517 7.80 -14.21 8.85
C ALA A 517 6.77 -15.27 9.29
N ASP A 518 5.61 -15.34 8.63
CA ASP A 518 4.61 -16.42 8.83
C ASP A 518 5.14 -17.80 8.40
N GLY A 519 6.16 -17.79 7.55
CA GLY A 519 7.12 -18.89 7.42
C GLY A 519 7.00 -19.70 6.14
N GLY A 520 7.84 -20.73 6.06
CA GLY A 520 7.97 -21.60 4.90
C GLY A 520 9.14 -21.22 3.98
N CYS A 521 9.68 -20.00 4.04
CA CYS A 521 10.92 -19.66 3.35
C CYS A 521 12.10 -20.34 4.04
N THR A 522 12.90 -21.08 3.28
CA THR A 522 14.07 -21.83 3.75
C THR A 522 15.38 -21.24 3.26
N GLU A 523 15.35 -20.52 2.14
CA GLU A 523 16.54 -19.92 1.54
C GLU A 523 16.11 -18.70 0.71
N LEU A 524 16.87 -17.61 0.82
CA LEU A 524 16.77 -16.43 -0.02
C LEU A 524 18.12 -16.19 -0.71
N ARG A 525 18.11 -16.19 -2.04
CA ARG A 525 19.21 -15.72 -2.88
C ARG A 525 18.89 -14.36 -3.44
N ARG A 526 19.76 -13.38 -3.24
CA ARG A 526 19.64 -12.04 -3.82
C ARG A 526 20.81 -11.76 -4.74
N GLY A 527 20.54 -11.08 -5.84
CA GLY A 527 21.57 -10.58 -6.75
C GLY A 527 21.19 -9.22 -7.33
N SER A 528 22.18 -8.37 -7.55
CA SER A 528 22.02 -7.07 -8.19
C SER A 528 22.93 -7.01 -9.42
N PHE A 529 22.39 -6.61 -10.56
CA PHE A 529 23.04 -6.70 -11.87
C PHE A 529 22.89 -5.41 -12.67
N THR A 530 23.83 -5.14 -13.56
CA THR A 530 23.64 -4.17 -14.66
C THR A 530 23.60 -4.90 -15.99
N THR A 531 22.71 -4.48 -16.89
CA THR A 531 22.67 -4.90 -18.29
C THR A 531 22.45 -3.68 -19.19
N THR A 532 22.69 -3.82 -20.49
CA THR A 532 22.42 -2.78 -21.48
C THR A 532 21.50 -3.35 -22.55
N VAL A 533 20.31 -2.77 -22.72
CA VAL A 533 19.32 -3.19 -23.71
C VAL A 533 19.11 -2.05 -24.71
N ARG A 534 19.48 -2.28 -25.97
CA ARG A 534 19.41 -1.27 -27.05
C ARG A 534 20.05 0.09 -26.70
N GLY A 535 21.12 0.06 -25.89
CA GLY A 535 21.83 1.27 -25.44
C GLY A 535 21.30 1.89 -24.15
N THR A 536 20.23 1.34 -23.56
CA THR A 536 19.71 1.75 -22.25
C THR A 536 20.38 0.93 -21.16
N ASP A 537 21.06 1.60 -20.21
CA ASP A 537 21.61 0.94 -19.03
C ASP A 537 20.50 0.66 -18.00
N VAL A 538 20.34 -0.62 -17.65
CA VAL A 538 19.29 -1.09 -16.74
C VAL A 538 19.93 -1.72 -15.51
N ALA A 539 19.50 -1.27 -14.33
CA ALA A 539 19.77 -1.92 -13.05
C ALA A 539 18.70 -2.99 -12.80
N VAL A 540 19.12 -4.18 -12.38
CA VAL A 540 18.23 -5.32 -12.14
C VAL A 540 18.49 -5.90 -10.76
N SER A 541 17.45 -6.03 -9.95
CA SER A 541 17.45 -6.72 -8.66
C SER A 541 16.72 -8.05 -8.84
N VAL A 542 17.33 -9.14 -8.40
CA VAL A 542 16.77 -10.50 -8.47
C VAL A 542 16.73 -11.07 -7.07
N ALA A 543 15.57 -11.61 -6.67
CA ALA A 543 15.40 -12.40 -5.46
C ALA A 543 14.82 -13.76 -5.82
N ALA A 544 15.49 -14.84 -5.43
CA ALA A 544 14.98 -16.21 -5.54
C ALA A 544 14.76 -16.77 -4.13
N LEU A 545 13.51 -17.07 -3.80
CA LEU A 545 13.08 -17.53 -2.49
C LEU A 545 12.65 -18.98 -2.59
N THR A 546 13.32 -19.88 -1.88
CA THR A 546 12.96 -21.30 -1.84
C THR A 546 12.14 -21.59 -0.60
N PHE A 547 10.96 -22.18 -0.83
CA PHE A 547 10.04 -22.56 0.22
C PHE A 547 10.08 -24.06 0.52
N THR A 548 9.54 -24.44 1.68
CA THR A 548 9.38 -25.85 2.12
C THR A 548 8.62 -26.68 1.12
N ASP A 549 7.66 -26.08 0.43
CA ASP A 549 6.82 -26.73 -0.55
C ASP A 549 6.25 -25.71 -1.55
N ARG A 550 5.68 -26.24 -2.64
CA ARG A 550 5.08 -25.45 -3.72
C ARG A 550 3.85 -24.66 -3.27
N GLN A 551 3.10 -25.13 -2.28
CA GLN A 551 1.88 -24.45 -1.83
C GLN A 551 2.23 -23.19 -1.03
N ALA A 552 3.26 -23.24 -0.18
CA ALA A 552 3.82 -22.07 0.49
C ALA A 552 4.38 -21.06 -0.52
N ALA A 553 5.13 -21.53 -1.52
CA ALA A 553 5.64 -20.68 -2.61
C ALA A 553 4.52 -19.98 -3.40
N GLN A 554 3.45 -20.71 -3.75
CA GLN A 554 2.29 -20.15 -4.45
C GLN A 554 1.58 -19.08 -3.62
N ARG A 555 1.35 -19.34 -2.32
CA ARG A 555 0.74 -18.36 -1.41
C ARG A 555 1.59 -17.10 -1.29
N PHE A 556 2.91 -17.24 -1.21
CA PHE A 556 3.80 -16.10 -1.18
C PHE A 556 3.77 -15.32 -2.51
N LEU A 557 3.79 -16.00 -3.65
CA LEU A 557 3.70 -15.34 -4.96
C LEU A 557 2.41 -14.52 -5.10
N GLU A 558 1.27 -15.03 -4.63
CA GLU A 558 0.00 -14.29 -4.66
C GLU A 558 0.07 -12.95 -3.88
N VAL A 559 0.81 -12.93 -2.77
CA VAL A 559 1.08 -11.70 -2.02
C VAL A 559 2.06 -10.81 -2.79
N ALA A 560 3.15 -11.37 -3.33
CA ALA A 560 4.16 -10.63 -4.10
C ALA A 560 3.60 -9.97 -5.36
N ASP A 561 2.69 -10.63 -6.06
CA ASP A 561 2.05 -10.12 -7.27
C ASP A 561 0.91 -9.12 -6.99
N THR A 562 0.56 -8.91 -5.72
CA THR A 562 -0.41 -7.88 -5.34
C THR A 562 0.29 -6.52 -5.24
N PRO A 563 -0.09 -5.51 -6.03
CA PRO A 563 0.56 -4.21 -5.99
C PRO A 563 0.49 -3.55 -4.61
N GLY A 564 1.63 -3.07 -4.11
CA GLY A 564 1.71 -2.34 -2.83
C GLY A 564 1.99 -3.21 -1.60
N THR A 565 2.16 -4.53 -1.75
CA THR A 565 2.53 -5.45 -0.66
C THR A 565 4.00 -5.37 -0.26
N GLY A 566 4.79 -4.52 -0.94
CA GLY A 566 6.21 -4.31 -0.65
C GLY A 566 7.12 -5.02 -1.66
N THR A 567 8.39 -5.22 -1.28
CA THR A 567 9.40 -5.80 -2.16
C THR A 567 10.55 -6.43 -1.37
N ILE A 568 11.44 -7.16 -2.06
CA ILE A 568 12.73 -7.57 -1.53
C ILE A 568 13.73 -6.44 -1.73
N ARG A 569 14.40 -6.00 -0.66
CA ARG A 569 15.39 -4.91 -0.71
C ARG A 569 16.55 -5.31 -1.60
N ASP A 570 16.86 -4.46 -2.60
CA ASP A 570 18.00 -4.64 -3.48
C ASP A 570 19.32 -4.66 -2.69
N LEU A 571 20.15 -5.65 -3.00
CA LEU A 571 21.37 -5.91 -2.26
C LEU A 571 22.44 -4.85 -2.52
N ALA A 572 22.63 -4.41 -3.76
CA ALA A 572 23.61 -3.38 -4.08
C ALA A 572 23.21 -2.00 -3.55
N THR A 573 21.91 -1.70 -3.40
CA THR A 573 21.42 -0.48 -2.73
C THR A 573 21.73 -0.53 -1.25
N THR A 574 21.34 -1.61 -0.58
CA THR A 574 21.59 -1.79 0.88
C THR A 574 23.06 -1.89 1.24
N SER A 575 23.90 -2.40 0.35
CA SER A 575 25.36 -2.50 0.54
C SER A 575 26.17 -1.34 -0.07
N GLY A 576 25.52 -0.37 -0.71
CA GLY A 576 26.20 0.78 -1.32
C GLY A 576 27.12 0.44 -2.50
N ARG A 577 26.82 -0.64 -3.24
CA ARG A 577 27.63 -1.13 -4.38
C ARG A 577 27.20 -0.58 -5.74
N TRP A 578 26.14 0.23 -5.81
CA TRP A 578 25.80 0.98 -7.00
C TRP A 578 26.74 2.17 -7.18
N ALA A 579 27.21 2.40 -8.42
CA ALA A 579 27.83 3.67 -8.77
C ALA A 579 26.80 4.80 -8.64
N PRO A 580 27.14 5.99 -8.13
CA PRO A 580 26.20 7.11 -8.06
C PRO A 580 25.70 7.57 -9.45
N PRO A 581 24.43 7.98 -9.60
CA PRO A 581 23.36 7.82 -8.61
C PRO A 581 22.90 6.35 -8.50
N PRO A 582 22.48 5.90 -7.29
CA PRO A 582 21.84 4.60 -7.16
C PRO A 582 20.54 4.57 -7.98
N PRO A 583 20.12 3.40 -8.49
CA PRO A 583 18.85 3.27 -9.20
C PRO A 583 17.69 3.62 -8.26
N ASP A 584 16.69 4.31 -8.82
CA ASP A 584 15.40 4.47 -8.17
C ASP A 584 14.53 3.25 -8.51
N TRP A 585 14.01 2.59 -7.48
CA TRP A 585 13.14 1.42 -7.66
C TRP A 585 11.65 1.80 -7.71
N SER A 586 11.33 3.09 -7.53
CA SER A 586 9.96 3.59 -7.71
C SER A 586 9.53 3.46 -9.17
N GLY A 587 8.46 2.70 -9.42
CA GLY A 587 7.99 2.41 -10.78
C GLY A 587 8.83 1.42 -11.59
N ALA A 588 9.77 0.70 -10.96
CA ALA A 588 10.55 -0.35 -11.62
C ALA A 588 9.63 -1.39 -12.29
N ALA A 589 10.04 -1.90 -13.46
CA ALA A 589 9.36 -3.03 -14.08
C ALA A 589 9.50 -4.26 -13.17
N TYR A 590 8.38 -4.91 -12.90
CA TYR A 590 8.30 -6.09 -12.04
C TYR A 590 7.88 -7.30 -12.87
N VAL A 591 8.61 -8.40 -12.71
CA VAL A 591 8.19 -9.73 -13.19
C VAL A 591 8.48 -10.77 -12.12
N SER A 592 7.66 -11.80 -12.09
CA SER A 592 7.77 -12.91 -11.16
C SER A 592 7.59 -14.24 -11.88
N ASP A 593 8.15 -15.30 -11.31
CA ASP A 593 7.95 -16.68 -11.76
C ASP A 593 7.97 -17.65 -10.58
N LEU A 594 7.30 -18.79 -10.74
CA LEU A 594 7.27 -19.89 -9.77
C LEU A 594 7.77 -21.17 -10.43
N GLU A 595 8.94 -21.62 -9.99
CA GLU A 595 9.54 -22.89 -10.41
C GLU A 595 9.62 -23.86 -9.22
N GLY A 596 8.77 -24.88 -9.20
CA GLY A 596 8.74 -25.85 -8.11
C GLY A 596 8.32 -25.21 -6.78
N SER A 597 9.22 -25.13 -5.81
CA SER A 597 9.03 -24.41 -4.54
C SER A 597 9.82 -23.11 -4.48
N THR A 598 10.38 -22.64 -5.60
CA THR A 598 11.17 -21.41 -5.66
C THR A 598 10.37 -20.32 -6.37
N VAL A 599 10.17 -19.20 -5.69
CA VAL A 599 9.62 -17.96 -6.27
C VAL A 599 10.77 -17.06 -6.68
N ARG A 600 10.75 -16.57 -7.92
CA ARG A 600 11.70 -15.57 -8.41
C ARG A 600 10.97 -14.25 -8.60
N LEU A 601 11.50 -13.20 -7.99
CA LEU A 601 11.03 -11.83 -8.12
C LEU A 601 12.14 -11.01 -8.78
N VAL A 602 11.80 -10.24 -9.80
CA VAL A 602 12.74 -9.38 -10.51
C VAL A 602 12.19 -7.97 -10.55
N LEU A 603 13.03 -7.00 -10.20
CA LEU A 603 12.81 -5.58 -10.45
C LEU A 603 13.86 -5.07 -11.43
N ALA A 604 13.43 -4.31 -12.43
CA ALA A 604 14.32 -3.62 -13.36
C ALA A 604 14.01 -2.12 -13.39
N SER A 605 15.05 -1.30 -13.36
CA SER A 605 14.92 0.16 -13.41
C SER A 605 16.00 0.76 -14.32
N PRO A 606 15.67 1.75 -15.16
CA PRO A 606 16.67 2.45 -15.95
C PRO A 606 17.63 3.22 -15.03
N ARG A 607 18.92 3.22 -15.37
CA ARG A 607 19.93 4.00 -14.65
C ARG A 607 20.05 5.43 -15.14
N ASP A 608 19.66 5.65 -16.39
CA ASP A 608 19.59 6.96 -17.02
C ASP A 608 18.17 7.54 -16.91
N ARG A 609 17.95 8.75 -17.45
CA ARG A 609 16.65 9.43 -17.45
C ARG A 609 15.59 8.78 -18.37
N ALA A 610 15.74 7.50 -18.71
CA ALA A 610 14.70 6.79 -19.43
C ALA A 610 13.48 6.56 -18.51
N PRO A 611 12.26 6.52 -19.04
CA PRO A 611 11.07 6.15 -18.27
C PRO A 611 11.19 4.72 -17.75
N ALA A 612 10.73 4.44 -16.55
CA ALA A 612 10.74 3.09 -15.99
C ALA A 612 9.85 2.09 -16.75
N GLU A 613 8.82 2.60 -17.45
CA GLU A 613 7.90 1.82 -18.29
C GLU A 613 8.41 1.59 -19.73
N SER A 614 9.70 1.78 -19.99
CA SER A 614 10.24 1.55 -21.33
C SER A 614 10.30 0.05 -21.65
N PRO A 615 10.08 -0.37 -22.91
CA PRO A 615 10.09 -1.78 -23.29
C PRO A 615 11.46 -2.44 -23.03
N GLU A 616 12.55 -1.67 -23.05
CA GLU A 616 13.90 -2.15 -22.71
C GLU A 616 14.01 -2.59 -21.25
N VAL A 617 13.35 -1.88 -20.33
CA VAL A 617 13.36 -2.19 -18.90
C VAL A 617 12.54 -3.46 -18.64
N THR A 618 11.38 -3.60 -19.28
CA THR A 618 10.57 -4.83 -19.23
C THR A 618 11.32 -6.02 -19.83
N GLU A 619 11.97 -5.87 -20.98
CA GLU A 619 12.76 -6.93 -21.61
C GLU A 619 13.94 -7.37 -20.73
N ALA A 620 14.61 -6.43 -20.06
CA ALA A 620 15.66 -6.75 -19.09
C ALA A 620 15.13 -7.54 -17.89
N ALA A 621 13.93 -7.19 -17.39
CA ALA A 621 13.29 -7.88 -16.28
C ALA A 621 12.93 -9.33 -16.66
N GLU A 622 12.29 -9.53 -17.81
CA GLU A 622 11.92 -10.85 -18.34
C GLU A 622 13.15 -11.73 -18.58
N ALA A 623 14.20 -11.18 -19.21
CA ALA A 623 15.44 -11.92 -19.45
C ALA A 623 16.13 -12.35 -18.14
N ALA A 624 16.04 -11.52 -17.09
CA ALA A 624 16.62 -11.80 -15.80
C ALA A 624 15.89 -12.90 -15.01
N LEU A 625 14.65 -13.27 -15.37
CA LEU A 625 14.03 -14.50 -14.85
C LEU A 625 14.88 -15.73 -15.18
N GLY A 626 15.65 -15.70 -16.27
CA GLY A 626 16.58 -16.77 -16.67
C GLY A 626 17.89 -16.83 -15.89
N LEU A 627 18.12 -15.96 -14.89
CA LEU A 627 19.30 -16.00 -14.02
C LEU A 627 19.18 -17.14 -13.00
N VAL A 628 19.24 -18.37 -13.51
CA VAL A 628 19.08 -19.64 -12.78
C VAL A 628 20.25 -19.90 -11.81
N LYS A 629 21.37 -19.21 -11.98
CA LYS A 629 22.63 -19.51 -11.29
C LYS A 629 23.18 -18.31 -10.56
N LEU A 630 22.49 -17.92 -9.49
CA LEU A 630 23.11 -17.12 -8.43
C LEU A 630 24.05 -18.04 -7.64
N ASN A 631 25.23 -18.30 -8.23
CA ASN A 631 26.40 -19.07 -7.75
C ASN A 631 26.17 -20.55 -7.38
N ASP A 632 26.09 -21.40 -8.41
CA ASP A 632 26.75 -22.72 -8.37
C ASP A 632 28.21 -22.59 -8.81
#